data_AF-A0A0V0YXF6-F1
#
_entry.id   AF-A0A0V0YXF6-F1
#
_cell.length_a   1.000
_cell.length_b   1.000
_cell.length_c   1.000
_cell.angle_alpha   90.00
_cell.angle_beta   90.00
_cell.angle_gamma   90.00
#
_symmetry.space_group_name_H-M   'P 1'
#
loop_
_entity.id
_entity.type
_entity.pdbx_description
1 polymer ?
#
loop_
_entity_poly.entity_id
_entity_poly.type
_entity_poly.pdbx_seq_one_letter_code
_entity_poly.pdbx_strand_id
1 'polypeptide(L)' 'MLRPDGTIPPSEFVIKVMLVNWAASADFYLLALYLLPVYMNYNINLQWNEHHAVSTDNFMKQ' A
#
# COMPACT_ATOMS: atom_id res chain seq x y z
N MET A 1 23.98 -0.11 -23.70
CA MET A 1 24.47 -1.34 -24.38
C MET A 1 25.62 -1.86 -23.52
N LEU A 2 25.62 -3.12 -23.08
CA LEU A 2 26.68 -3.59 -22.17
C LEU A 2 28.05 -3.52 -22.88
N ARG A 3 29.04 -2.92 -22.22
CA ARG A 3 30.40 -2.92 -22.76
C ARG A 3 30.96 -4.35 -22.76
N PRO A 4 31.91 -4.67 -23.65
CA PRO A 4 32.48 -6.02 -23.77
C PRO A 4 33.15 -6.53 -22.48
N ASP A 5 33.54 -5.61 -21.59
CA ASP A 5 34.12 -5.88 -20.27
C ASP A 5 33.07 -6.10 -19.16
N GLY A 6 31.78 -6.16 -19.53
CA GLY A 6 30.68 -6.33 -18.58
C GLY A 6 30.30 -5.06 -17.82
N THR A 7 30.98 -3.92 -18.07
CA THR A 7 30.74 -2.70 -17.29
C THR A 7 29.59 -1.89 -17.87
N ILE A 8 28.80 -1.29 -16.97
CA ILE A 8 27.73 -0.36 -17.33
C ILE A 8 28.29 1.06 -17.20
N PRO A 9 28.16 1.91 -18.24
CA PRO A 9 28.54 3.32 -18.13
C PRO A 9 27.83 3.99 -16.95
N PRO A 10 28.50 4.87 -16.18
CA PRO A 10 27.89 5.52 -15.01
C PRO A 10 26.58 6.27 -15.33
N SER A 11 26.48 6.90 -16.51
CA SER A 11 25.25 7.56 -16.96
C SER A 11 24.10 6.58 -17.22
N GLU A 12 24.37 5.44 -17.89
CA GLU A 12 23.37 4.38 -18.10
C GLU A 12 22.94 3.76 -16.76
N PHE A 13 23.88 3.59 -15.82
CA PHE A 13 23.60 3.06 -14.49
C PHE A 13 22.63 3.96 -13.71
N VAL A 14 22.90 5.28 -13.67
CA VAL A 14 22.04 6.25 -12.98
C VAL A 14 20.62 6.24 -13.57
N ILE A 15 20.50 6.23 -14.91
CA ILE A 15 19.19 6.19 -15.58
C ILE A 15 18.45 4.88 -15.23
N LYS A 16 19.14 3.74 -15.22
CA LYS A 16 18.55 2.45 -14.84
C LYS A 16 18.04 2.45 -13.40
N VAL A 17 18.83 2.99 -12.47
CA VAL A 17 18.43 3.11 -11.06
C VAL A 17 17.22 4.02 -10.91
N MET A 18 17.21 5.18 -11.59
CA MET A 18 16.07 6.09 -11.58
C MET A 18 14.79 5.42 -12.10
N LEU A 19 14.87 4.67 -13.20
CA LEU A 19 13.73 3.94 -13.77
C LEU A 19 13.22 2.83 -12.84
N VAL A 20 14.12 2.04 -12.25
CA VAL A 20 13.73 0.98 -11.30
C VAL A 20 13.09 1.59 -10.06
N ASN A 21 13.66 2.67 -9.53
CA ASN A 21 13.09 3.37 -8.38
C ASN A 21 11.73 3.99 -8.69
N TRP A 22 11.56 4.56 -9.89
CA TRP A 22 10.29 5.11 -10.33
C TRP A 22 9.22 4.02 -10.48
N ALA A 23 9.54 2.91 -11.16
CA ALA A 23 8.62 1.80 -11.34
C ALA A 23 8.21 1.17 -10.00
N ALA A 24 9.19 0.87 -9.13
CA ALA A 24 8.91 0.33 -7.79
C ALA A 24 8.04 1.29 -6.97
N SER A 25 8.35 2.59 -6.98
CA SER A 25 7.55 3.60 -6.30
C SER A 25 6.11 3.64 -6.83
N ALA A 26 5.91 3.63 -8.14
CA ALA A 26 4.59 3.61 -8.75
C ALA A 26 3.77 2.38 -8.32
N ASP A 27 4.37 1.20 -8.30
CA ASP A 27 3.73 -0.03 -7.85
C ASP A 27 3.34 0.03 -6.36
N PHE A 28 4.19 0.60 -5.51
CA PHE A 28 3.87 0.83 -4.10
C PHE A 28 2.71 1.81 -3.92
N TYR A 29 2.67 2.91 -4.69
CA TYR A 29 1.55 3.85 -4.65
C TYR A 29 0.25 3.21 -5.11
N LEU A 30 0.27 2.41 -6.17
CA LEU A 30 -0.90 1.66 -6.62
C LEU A 30 -1.37 0.67 -5.55
N LEU A 31 -0.46 -0.09 -4.96
CA LEU A 31 -0.79 -1.03 -3.88
C LEU A 31 -1.43 -0.29 -2.69
N ALA A 32 -0.87 0.85 -2.29
CA ALA A 32 -1.43 1.66 -1.21
C ALA A 32 -2.85 2.16 -1.53
N LEU A 33 -3.09 2.61 -2.77
CA LEU A 33 -4.42 3.06 -3.21
C LEU A 33 -5.45 1.91 -3.25
N TYR A 34 -5.03 0.69 -3.60
CA TYR A 34 -5.91 -0.49 -3.55
C TYR A 34 -6.21 -0.93 -2.12
N LEU A 35 -5.24 -0.87 -1.22
CA LEU A 35 -5.39 -1.33 0.16
C LEU A 35 -6.11 -0.32 1.06
N LEU A 36 -5.94 0.98 0.83
CA LEU A 36 -6.48 2.03 1.70
C LEU A 36 -8.01 1.95 1.85
N PRO A 37 -8.83 1.80 0.78
CA PRO A 37 -10.27 1.66 0.91
C PRO A 37 -10.68 0.38 1.62
N VAL A 38 -9.96 -0.72 1.39
CA VAL A 38 -10.23 -2.02 2.04
C VAL A 38 -9.98 -1.91 3.55
N TYR A 39 -8.85 -1.32 3.94
CA TYR A 39 -8.50 -1.09 5.33
C TYR A 39 -9.52 -0.17 6.03
N MET A 40 -9.89 0.94 5.38
CA MET A 40 -10.90 1.86 5.93
C MET A 40 -12.25 1.18 6.10
N ASN A 41 -12.71 0.42 5.10
CA ASN A 41 -13.98 -0.30 5.16
C ASN A 41 -13.99 -1.35 6.28
N TYR A 42 -12.91 -2.11 6.45
CA TYR A 42 -12.77 -3.06 7.54
C TYR A 42 -12.92 -2.37 8.91
N ASN A 43 -12.22 -1.26 9.13
CA ASN A 43 -12.27 -0.54 10.40
C ASN A 43 -13.64 0.08 10.68
N ILE A 44 -14.30 0.67 9.67
CA ILE A 44 -15.64 1.23 9.82
C ILE A 44 -16.64 0.14 10.23
N ASN A 45 -16.59 -1.02 9.56
CA ASN A 45 -17.47 -2.14 9.90
C ASN A 45 -17.20 -2.70 11.30
N LEU A 46 -15.93 -2.79 11.71
CA LEU A 46 -15.57 -3.22 13.06
C LEU A 46 -16.13 -2.25 14.11
N GLN A 47 -15.89 -0.95 13.95
CA GLN A 47 -16.38 0.08 14.87
C GLN A 47 -17.91 0.10 14.92
N TRP A 48 -18.58 -0.07 13.78
CA TRP A 48 -20.04 -0.19 13.72
C TRP A 48 -20.54 -1.39 14.52
N ASN A 49 -19.95 -2.57 14.29
CA ASN A 49 -20.35 -3.79 14.98
C ASN A 49 -20.13 -3.71 16.50
N GLU A 50 -19.01 -3.12 16.94
CA GLU A 50 -18.74 -2.90 18.36
C GLU A 50 -19.77 -1.97 19.01
N HIS A 51 -20.11 -0.87 18.33
CA HIS A 51 -21.12 0.05 18.83
C HIS A 51 -22.50 -0.61 18.94
N HIS A 52 -22.87 -1.44 17.96
CA HIS A 52 -24.11 -2.21 18.00
C HIS A 52 -24.13 -3.26 19.12
N ALA A 53 -23.03 -3.97 19.33
CA ALA A 53 -22.91 -4.94 20.42
C ALA A 53 -23.10 -4.27 21.79
N VAL A 54 -22.44 -3.13 22.02
CA VAL A 54 -22.58 -2.34 23.26
C VAL A 54 -24.01 -1.80 23.44
N SER A 55 -24.62 -1.32 22.36
CA SER A 55 -26.01 -0.83 22.38
C SER A 55 -27.00 -1.94 22.76
N THR A 56 -26.87 -3.11 22.15
CA THR A 56 -27.70 -4.28 22.47
C THR A 56 -27.48 -4.73 23.91
N ASP A 57 -26.24 -4.82 24.38
CA ASP A 57 -25.94 -5.18 25.76
C ASP A 57 -26.57 -4.22 26.78
N ASN A 58 -26.57 -2.92 26.49
CA ASN A 58 -27.17 -1.92 27.36
C ASN A 58 -28.70 -2.00 27.35
N PHE A 59 -29.31 -2.28 26.20
CA PHE A 59 -30.77 -2.50 26.11
C PHE A 59 -31.21 -3.73 26.91
N MET A 60 -30.46 -4.83 26.84
CA MET A 60 -30.80 -6.09 27.53
C MET A 60 -30.62 -6.01 29.06
N LYS A 61 -29.93 -5.00 29.56
CA LYS A 61 -29.68 -4.76 31.00
C LYS A 61 -30.66 -3.77 31.64
N GLN A 62 -31.56 -3.17 30.85
CA GLN A 62 -32.67 -2.34 31.32
C GLN A 62 -33.90 -3.21 31.63
#